data_AF-A0A1Q6WUV3-F1
#
_entry.id   AF-A0A1Q6WUV3-F1
#
_cell.length_a   1.000
_cell.length_b   1.000
_cell.length_c   1.000
_cell.angle_alpha   90.00
_cell.angle_beta   90.00
_cell.angle_gamma   90.00
#
_symmetry.space_group_name_H-M   'P 1'
#
loop_
_entity.id
_entity.type
_entity.pdbx_description
1 polymer ?
#
loop_
_entity_poly.entity_id
_entity_poly.type
_entity_poly.pdbx_seq_one_letter_code
_entity_poly.pdbx_strand_id
1 'polypeptide(L)'
;MIIGDRLRVLREEKKLSQGDIEKRTGLLRCYISRVENGHTVPAIETLEKLARALECPLYQLFYDGEEPPQLPNLPKRKSSDDIAWGSVGKDARFLNKLRRLLSKVEDGDRKLILYMAQKMANR
;
A
#
# COMPACT_ATOMS: atom_id res chain seq x y z
N MET A 1 -12.90 -11.77 15.86
CA MET A 1 -13.41 -11.90 14.49
C MET A 1 -12.76 -13.12 13.84
N ILE A 2 -13.51 -14.21 13.65
CA ILE A 2 -13.05 -15.33 12.83
C ILE A 2 -13.51 -15.02 11.40
N ILE A 3 -12.62 -15.07 10.41
CA ILE A 3 -12.90 -14.71 9.01
C ILE A 3 -14.13 -15.47 8.47
N GLY A 4 -14.31 -16.72 8.90
CA GLY A 4 -15.48 -17.54 8.56
C GLY A 4 -16.82 -16.93 8.98
N ASP A 5 -16.88 -16.36 10.19
CA ASP A 5 -18.10 -15.70 10.69
C ASP A 5 -18.43 -14.47 9.85
N ARG A 6 -17.41 -13.66 9.49
CA ARG A 6 -17.61 -12.48 8.64
C ARG A 6 -18.08 -12.87 7.25
N LEU A 7 -17.51 -13.93 6.68
CA LEU A 7 -17.91 -14.45 5.39
C LEU A 7 -19.39 -14.86 5.39
N ARG A 8 -19.83 -15.52 6.46
CA ARG A 8 -21.22 -15.91 6.67
C ARG A 8 -22.13 -14.68 6.77
N VAL A 9 -21.76 -13.68 7.56
CA VAL A 9 -22.52 -12.42 7.72
C VAL A 9 -22.71 -11.73 6.37
N LEU A 10 -21.63 -11.50 5.63
CA LEU A 10 -21.69 -10.84 4.31
C LEU A 10 -22.54 -11.65 3.31
N ARG A 11 -22.47 -12.98 3.37
CA ARG A 11 -23.30 -13.86 2.54
C ARG A 11 -24.78 -13.71 2.87
N GLU A 12 -25.13 -13.71 4.15
CA GLU A 12 -26.51 -13.62 4.64
C GLU A 12 -27.12 -12.23 4.40
N GLU A 13 -26.34 -11.15 4.56
CA GLU A 13 -26.73 -9.78 4.21
C GLU A 13 -27.13 -9.66 2.72
N LYS A 14 -26.41 -10.38 1.85
CA LYS A 14 -26.69 -10.45 0.41
C LYS A 14 -27.75 -11.48 0.04
N LYS A 15 -28.37 -12.15 1.03
CA LYS A 15 -29.40 -13.19 0.86
C LYS A 15 -28.95 -14.34 -0.05
N LEU A 16 -27.66 -14.66 -0.03
CA LEU A 16 -27.08 -15.76 -0.81
C LEU A 16 -27.05 -17.04 0.02
N SER A 17 -27.40 -18.17 -0.57
CA SER A 17 -27.15 -19.48 0.04
C SER A 17 -25.70 -19.92 -0.18
N GLN A 18 -25.23 -20.89 0.61
CA GLN A 18 -23.92 -21.52 0.34
C GLN A 18 -23.88 -22.18 -1.05
N GLY A 19 -25.02 -22.65 -1.56
CA GLY A 19 -25.13 -23.19 -2.92
C GLY A 19 -25.00 -22.12 -4.00
N ASP A 20 -25.41 -20.87 -3.71
CA ASP A 20 -25.20 -19.75 -4.63
C ASP A 20 -23.73 -19.35 -4.69
N ILE A 21 -23.03 -19.38 -3.55
CA ILE A 21 -21.58 -19.17 -3.51
C ILE A 21 -20.86 -20.29 -4.27
N GLU A 22 -21.30 -21.54 -4.15
CA GLU A 22 -20.75 -22.65 -4.93
C GLU A 22 -20.87 -22.39 -6.42
N LYS A 23 -22.06 -22.01 -6.91
CA LYS A 23 -22.27 -21.68 -8.33
C LYS A 23 -21.41 -20.50 -8.80
N ARG A 24 -21.18 -19.50 -7.96
CA ARG A 24 -20.39 -18.29 -8.29
C ARG A 24 -18.87 -18.53 -8.24
N THR A 25 -18.39 -19.41 -7.37
CA THR A 25 -16.95 -19.60 -7.11
C THR A 25 -16.39 -20.89 -7.69
N GLY A 26 -17.24 -21.88 -7.98
CA GLY A 26 -16.85 -23.26 -8.26
C GLY A 26 -16.34 -24.04 -7.03
N LEU A 27 -16.44 -23.47 -5.83
CA LEU A 27 -16.05 -24.16 -4.58
C LEU A 27 -17.23 -24.98 -4.07
N LEU A 28 -17.00 -26.23 -3.69
CA LEU A 28 -18.06 -27.10 -3.17
C LEU A 28 -18.75 -26.48 -1.94
N ARG A 29 -20.08 -26.57 -1.84
CA ARG A 29 -20.85 -26.12 -0.68
C ARG A 29 -20.34 -26.68 0.64
N CYS A 30 -19.89 -27.93 0.67
CA CYS A 30 -19.31 -28.54 1.87
C CYS A 30 -18.02 -27.83 2.32
N TYR A 31 -17.19 -27.37 1.38
CA TYR A 31 -16.00 -26.58 1.66
C TYR A 31 -16.37 -25.21 2.21
N ILE A 32 -17.33 -24.52 1.57
CA ILE A 32 -17.83 -23.21 2.02
C ILE A 32 -18.37 -23.32 3.45
N SER A 33 -19.15 -24.34 3.76
CA SER A 33 -19.66 -24.60 5.12
C SER A 33 -18.53 -24.82 6.13
N ARG A 34 -17.48 -25.57 5.78
CA ARG A 34 -16.32 -25.75 6.66
C ARG A 34 -15.59 -24.44 6.93
N VAL A 35 -15.45 -23.57 5.93
CA VAL A 35 -14.82 -22.25 6.07
C VAL A 35 -15.67 -21.35 6.97
N GLU A 36 -16.97 -21.23 6.71
CA GLU A 36 -17.89 -20.39 7.49
C GLU A 36 -17.97 -20.81 8.96
N ASN A 37 -17.86 -22.11 9.25
CA ASN A 37 -17.90 -22.63 10.63
C ASN A 37 -16.51 -22.79 11.27
N GLY A 38 -15.44 -22.24 10.68
CA GLY A 38 -14.10 -22.25 11.27
C GLY A 38 -13.37 -23.60 11.26
N HIS A 39 -13.89 -24.62 10.57
CA HIS A 39 -13.27 -25.94 10.45
C HIS A 39 -12.13 -25.97 9.42
N THR A 40 -11.92 -24.90 8.64
CA THR A 40 -10.88 -24.79 7.62
C THR A 40 -10.49 -23.34 7.42
N VAL A 41 -9.19 -23.08 7.36
CA VAL A 41 -8.65 -21.76 7.01
C VAL A 41 -8.35 -21.75 5.51
N PRO A 42 -9.04 -20.94 4.70
CA PRO A 42 -8.79 -20.84 3.26
C PRO A 42 -7.49 -20.10 2.95
N ALA A 43 -6.87 -20.42 1.81
CA ALA A 43 -5.76 -19.63 1.26
C ALA A 43 -6.26 -18.26 0.75
N ILE A 44 -5.32 -17.31 0.57
CA ILE A 44 -5.65 -15.95 0.12
C ILE A 44 -6.36 -15.93 -1.23
N GLU A 45 -5.95 -16.79 -2.16
CA GLU A 45 -6.58 -16.95 -3.49
C GLU A 45 -8.05 -17.38 -3.38
N THR A 46 -8.37 -18.22 -2.39
CA THR A 46 -9.73 -18.65 -2.10
C THR A 46 -10.54 -17.53 -1.48
N LEU A 47 -9.95 -16.75 -0.58
CA LEU A 47 -10.58 -15.56 -0.01
C LEU A 47 -10.89 -14.53 -1.10
N GLU A 48 -10.02 -14.33 -2.09
CA GLU A 48 -10.29 -13.48 -3.25
C GLU A 48 -11.44 -13.99 -4.13
N LYS A 49 -11.54 -15.30 -4.34
CA LYS A 49 -12.68 -15.89 -5.08
C LYS A 49 -13.98 -15.65 -4.32
N LEU A 50 -13.98 -15.85 -3.01
CA LEU A 50 -15.13 -15.62 -2.14
C LEU A 50 -15.54 -14.14 -2.12
N ALA A 51 -14.59 -13.22 -1.94
CA ALA A 51 -14.84 -11.78 -1.96
C ALA A 51 -15.46 -11.32 -3.30
N ARG A 52 -14.94 -11.85 -4.44
CA ARG A 52 -15.53 -11.60 -5.76
C ARG A 52 -16.95 -12.13 -5.88
N ALA A 53 -17.22 -13.36 -5.42
CA ALA A 53 -18.57 -13.93 -5.46
C ALA A 53 -19.57 -13.19 -4.55
N LEU A 54 -19.07 -12.65 -3.45
CA LEU A 54 -19.81 -11.78 -2.54
C LEU A 54 -19.86 -10.33 -3.02
N GLU A 55 -19.24 -9.98 -4.16
CA GLU A 55 -19.21 -8.61 -4.68
C GLU A 55 -18.79 -7.59 -3.61
N CYS A 56 -17.70 -7.89 -2.90
CA CYS A 56 -17.13 -7.02 -1.89
C CYS A 56 -15.61 -6.90 -2.04
N PRO A 57 -15.01 -5.76 -1.63
CA PRO A 57 -13.57 -5.66 -1.51
C PRO A 57 -13.03 -6.67 -0.49
N LEU A 58 -11.88 -7.29 -0.81
CA LEU A 58 -11.27 -8.32 0.05
C LEU A 58 -11.05 -7.85 1.50
N TYR A 59 -10.72 -6.58 1.70
CA TYR A 59 -10.48 -6.03 3.04
C TYR A 59 -11.70 -6.16 3.96
N GLN A 60 -12.93 -6.19 3.42
CA GLN A 60 -14.16 -6.31 4.22
C GLN A 60 -14.28 -7.69 4.90
N LEU A 61 -13.56 -8.71 4.42
CA LEU A 61 -13.48 -10.00 5.11
C LEU A 61 -12.69 -9.93 6.42
N PHE A 62 -11.89 -8.89 6.61
CA PHE A 62 -11.02 -8.67 7.77
C PHE A 62 -11.42 -7.44 8.58
N TYR A 63 -12.52 -6.80 8.23
CA TYR A 63 -12.94 -5.52 8.82
C TYR A 63 -14.44 -5.50 9.14
N ASP A 64 -14.75 -5.23 10.40
CA ASP A 64 -16.11 -5.23 10.96
C ASP A 64 -16.83 -3.87 10.88
N GLY A 65 -16.13 -2.78 10.54
CA GLY A 65 -16.77 -1.46 10.45
C GLY A 65 -17.53 -1.24 9.14
N GLU A 66 -18.51 -0.33 9.17
CA GLU A 66 -19.33 0.04 8.01
C GLU A 66 -18.59 0.93 7.00
N GLU A 67 -17.70 1.80 7.50
CA GLU A 67 -16.86 2.65 6.66
C GLU A 67 -15.53 1.96 6.34
N PRO A 68 -14.89 2.20 5.18
CA PRO A 68 -13.56 1.69 4.93
C PRO A 68 -12.61 2.06 6.08
N PRO A 69 -11.74 1.15 6.54
CA PRO A 69 -10.78 1.47 7.59
C PRO A 69 -10.00 2.71 7.19
N GLN A 70 -9.91 3.67 8.12
CA GLN A 70 -8.97 4.77 7.99
C GLN A 70 -7.62 4.17 7.66
N LEU A 71 -7.03 4.57 6.54
CA LEU A 71 -5.69 4.12 6.19
C LEU A 71 -4.81 4.45 7.40
N PRO A 72 -4.03 3.48 7.93
CA PRO A 72 -3.05 3.83 8.94
C PRO A 72 -2.22 4.99 8.41
N ASN A 73 -1.66 5.82 9.30
CA ASN A 73 -0.67 6.85 8.94
C ASN A 73 0.58 6.14 8.38
N LEU A 74 0.44 5.58 7.18
CA LEU A 74 1.52 5.08 6.38
C LEU A 74 2.35 6.33 6.11
N PRO A 75 3.66 6.30 6.43
CA PRO A 75 4.51 7.39 6.02
C PRO A 75 4.27 7.58 4.54
N LYS A 76 3.82 8.79 4.15
CA LYS A 76 3.60 9.13 2.75
C LYS A 76 4.79 8.61 1.99
N ARG A 77 4.56 7.77 0.97
CA ARG A 77 5.62 7.24 0.12
C ARG A 77 6.50 8.42 -0.22
N LYS A 78 7.74 8.42 0.28
CA LYS A 78 8.69 9.52 0.08
C LYS A 78 8.71 9.77 -1.42
N SER A 79 8.33 10.98 -1.84
CA SER A 79 8.42 11.35 -3.25
C SER A 79 9.89 11.30 -3.68
N SER A 80 10.15 11.32 -4.98
CA SER A 80 11.54 11.48 -5.46
C SER A 80 12.22 12.69 -4.82
N ASP A 81 11.46 13.76 -4.58
CA ASP A 81 11.97 14.98 -3.95
C ASP A 81 12.30 14.75 -2.47
N ASP A 82 11.54 13.91 -1.76
CA ASP A 82 11.81 13.58 -0.35
C ASP A 82 13.06 12.70 -0.17
N ILE A 83 13.52 12.04 -1.24
CA ILE A 83 14.72 11.19 -1.27
C ILE A 83 15.92 11.95 -1.84
N ALA A 84 15.70 13.05 -2.59
CA ALA A 84 16.78 13.82 -3.20
C ALA A 84 17.73 14.41 -2.15
N TRP A 85 19.03 14.30 -2.42
CA TRP A 85 20.07 14.87 -1.57
C TRP A 85 19.93 16.40 -1.54
N GLY A 86 19.91 16.96 -0.32
CA GLY A 86 19.67 18.38 -0.12
C GLY A 86 18.21 18.78 0.09
N SER A 87 17.26 17.84 0.12
CA SER A 87 15.85 18.15 0.37
C SER A 87 15.48 18.31 1.84
N VAL A 88 16.14 17.59 2.75
CA VAL A 88 15.85 17.65 4.20
C VAL A 88 17.12 17.67 5.07
N GLY A 89 16.98 18.09 6.32
CA GLY A 89 17.99 17.91 7.36
C GLY A 89 19.28 18.71 7.18
N LYS A 90 20.42 18.10 7.52
CA LYS A 90 21.74 18.73 7.47
C LYS A 90 22.17 19.07 6.04
N ASP A 91 21.84 18.20 5.09
CA ASP A 91 22.19 18.36 3.68
C ASP A 91 21.44 19.53 3.06
N ALA A 92 20.16 19.73 3.40
CA ALA A 92 19.40 20.90 2.96
C ALA A 92 20.01 22.23 3.46
N ARG A 93 20.50 22.26 4.71
CA ARG A 93 21.19 23.44 5.24
C ARG A 93 22.51 23.69 4.51
N PHE A 94 23.26 22.62 4.25
CA PHE A 94 24.50 22.70 3.49
C PHE A 94 24.26 23.22 2.07
N LEU A 95 23.29 22.64 1.35
CA LEU A 95 22.94 23.05 -0.01
C LEU A 95 22.49 24.51 -0.07
N ASN A 96 21.67 24.96 0.88
CA ASN A 96 21.26 26.37 0.97
C ASN A 96 22.45 27.30 1.23
N LYS A 97 23.38 26.91 2.12
CA LYS A 97 24.61 27.67 2.38
C LYS A 97 25.47 27.73 1.12
N LEU A 98 25.64 26.61 0.43
CA LEU A 98 26.40 26.51 -0.82
C LEU A 98 25.79 27.40 -1.90
N ARG A 99 24.47 27.32 -2.13
CA ARG A 99 23.73 28.15 -3.09
C ARG A 99 23.95 29.63 -2.84
N ARG A 100 23.86 30.07 -1.57
CA ARG A 100 24.07 31.47 -1.16
C ARG A 100 25.51 31.94 -1.38
N LEU A 101 26.49 31.07 -1.22
CA LEU A 101 27.89 31.42 -1.47
C LEU A 101 28.16 31.49 -2.97
N LEU A 102 27.72 30.48 -3.74
CA LEU A 102 27.88 30.45 -5.19
C LEU A 102 27.19 31.62 -5.88
N SER A 103 26.05 32.11 -5.37
CA SER A 103 25.37 33.29 -5.93
C SER A 103 26.17 34.59 -5.80
N LYS A 104 27.19 34.62 -4.92
CA LYS A 104 28.09 35.77 -4.72
C LYS A 104 29.40 35.66 -5.49
N VAL A 105 29.65 34.51 -6.12
CA VAL A 105 30.85 34.24 -6.89
C VAL A 105 30.62 34.67 -8.34
N GLU A 106 31.65 35.23 -8.97
CA GLU A 106 31.64 35.60 -10.39
C GLU A 106 31.39 34.37 -11.26
N ASP A 107 30.72 34.55 -12.42
CA ASP A 107 30.29 33.42 -13.23
C ASP A 107 31.44 32.57 -13.77
N GLY A 108 32.62 33.16 -13.99
CA GLY A 108 33.84 32.44 -14.39
C GLY A 108 34.30 31.46 -13.30
N ASP A 109 34.44 31.96 -12.08
CA ASP A 109 34.83 31.16 -10.91
C ASP A 109 33.76 30.11 -10.57
N ARG A 110 32.47 30.44 -10.71
CA ARG A 110 31.38 29.49 -10.50
C ARG A 110 31.48 28.31 -11.46
N LYS A 111 31.78 28.56 -12.75
CA LYS A 111 31.98 27.51 -13.76
C LYS A 111 33.19 26.64 -13.43
N LEU A 112 34.29 27.23 -12.96
CA LEU A 112 35.49 26.49 -12.57
C LEU A 112 35.22 25.56 -11.37
N ILE A 113 34.54 26.06 -10.34
CA ILE A 113 34.16 25.26 -9.16
C ILE A 113 33.27 24.08 -9.57
N LEU A 114 32.26 24.31 -10.42
CA LEU A 114 31.38 23.25 -10.91
C LEU A 114 32.14 22.21 -11.74
N TYR A 115 33.08 22.65 -12.58
CA TYR A 115 33.94 21.75 -13.36
C TYR A 115 34.81 20.86 -12.46
N MET A 116 35.42 21.43 -11.41
CA MET A 116 36.20 20.66 -10.44
C MET A 116 35.34 19.64 -9.68
N ALA A 117 34.13 20.04 -9.26
CA ALA A 117 33.19 19.14 -8.60
C ALA A 117 32.78 17.97 -9.51
N GLN A 118 32.49 18.24 -10.79
CA GLN A 118 32.17 17.21 -11.79
C GLN A 118 33.33 16.22 -11.97
N LYS A 119 34.57 16.72 -12.04
CA LYS A 119 35.80 15.90 -12.12
C LYS A 119 35.99 15.01 -10.90
N MET A 120 35.60 15.46 -9.71
CA MET A 120 35.70 14.68 -8.47
C MET A 120 34.59 13.62 -8.36
N ALA A 121 33.37 13.93 -8.80
CA ALA A 121 32.24 13.02 -8.75
C ALA A 121 32.31 11.88 -9.78
N ASN A 122 33.03 12.09 -10.88
CA ASN A 122 33.24 11.11 -11.95
C ASN A 122 34.51 10.24 -11.74
N ARG A 123 35.11 10.26 -10.55
CA ARG A 123 36.19 9.34 -10.15
C ARG A 123 35.62 8.23 -9.29
#